data_AF-A0A1W9SR71-F1
#
_entry.id   AF-A0A1W9SR71-F1
#
_cell.length_a   1.000
_cell.length_b   1.000
_cell.length_c   1.000
_cell.angle_alpha   90.00
_cell.angle_beta   90.00
_cell.angle_gamma   90.00
#
_symmetry.space_group_name_H-M   'P 1'
#
loop_
_entity.id
_entity.type
_entity.pdbx_description
1 polymer ?
#
loop_
_entity_poly.entity_id
_entity_poly.type
_entity_poly.pdbx_seq_one_letter_code
_entity_poly.pdbx_strand_id
1 'polypeptide(L)' 'MITNLKILEIILKTNNYKISMAQNGRKGLKMAQDLLPDLILLDISMGDLDGIEICKILKQL' A
#
# COMPACT_ATOMS: atom_id res chain seq x y z
N MET A 1 -10.45 -18.76 1.21
CA MET A 1 -9.47 -18.06 2.07
C MET A 1 -9.43 -16.61 1.65
N ILE A 2 -9.84 -15.67 2.49
CA ILE A 2 -9.85 -14.23 2.18
C ILE A 2 -8.48 -13.67 2.56
N THR A 3 -7.84 -12.91 1.68
CA THR A 3 -6.53 -12.28 1.93
C THR A 3 -6.69 -10.98 2.71
N ASN A 4 -5.70 -10.59 3.54
CA ASN A 4 -5.72 -9.33 4.32
C ASN A 4 -6.07 -8.10 3.47
N LEU A 5 -5.52 -8.02 2.25
CA LEU A 5 -5.83 -6.97 1.28
C LEU A 5 -7.33 -6.87 0.95
N LYS A 6 -8.04 -7.99 0.81
CA LYS A 6 -9.48 -7.98 0.46
C LYS A 6 -10.32 -7.49 1.63
N ILE A 7 -9.95 -7.84 2.87
CA ILE A 7 -10.67 -7.37 4.06
C ILE A 7 -10.50 -5.86 4.21
N LEU A 8 -9.25 -5.37 4.09
CA LEU A 8 -8.94 -3.95 4.10
C LEU A 8 -9.70 -3.19 3.00
N GLU A 9 -9.73 -3.74 1.79
CA GLU A 9 -10.44 -3.15 0.66
C GLU A 9 -11.93 -2.94 0.99
N ILE A 10 -12.60 -3.98 1.50
CA ILE A 10 -14.02 -3.93 1.85
C ILE A 10 -14.27 -2.88 2.94
N ILE A 11 -13.49 -2.89 4.01
CA ILE A 11 -13.67 -1.97 5.15
C ILE A 11 -13.50 -0.52 4.68
N LEU A 12 -12.42 -0.22 3.94
CA LEU A 12 -12.12 1.14 3.51
C LEU A 12 -13.10 1.65 2.46
N LYS A 13 -13.51 0.82 1.48
CA LYS A 13 -14.57 1.20 0.52
C LYS A 13 -15.90 1.50 1.20
N THR A 14 -16.27 0.70 2.20
CA THR A 14 -17.53 0.89 2.95
C THR A 14 -17.53 2.20 3.74
N ASN A 15 -16.35 2.73 4.07
CA ASN A 15 -16.18 4.04 4.71
C ASN A 15 -15.90 5.17 3.68
N ASN A 16 -16.25 4.97 2.41
CA ASN A 16 -16.14 5.96 1.32
C ASN A 16 -14.71 6.43 1.00
N TYR A 17 -13.67 5.67 1.34
CA TYR A 17 -12.30 6.00 0.92
C TYR A 17 -12.04 5.59 -0.54
N LYS A 18 -11.32 6.45 -1.28
CA LYS A 18 -10.75 6.09 -2.59
C LYS A 18 -9.49 5.24 -2.34
N ILE A 19 -9.56 3.96 -2.68
CA ILE A 19 -8.49 3.01 -2.41
C ILE A 19 -7.85 2.47 -3.68
N SER A 20 -6.54 2.26 -3.60
CA SER A 20 -5.72 1.61 -4.63
C SER A 20 -4.84 0.56 -3.95
N MET A 21 -4.63 -0.58 -4.62
CA MET A 21 -3.90 -1.71 -4.04
C MET A 21 -2.68 -2.11 -4.86
N ALA A 22 -1.60 -2.43 -4.17
CA ALA A 22 -0.39 -3.02 -4.74
C ALA A 22 -0.09 -4.37 -4.09
N GLN A 23 0.34 -5.34 -4.90
CA GLN A 23 0.69 -6.69 -4.44
C GLN A 23 2.18 -6.85 -4.11
N ASN A 24 3.00 -5.83 -4.37
CA ASN A 24 4.43 -5.80 -4.04
C ASN A 24 4.92 -4.35 -3.89
N GLY A 25 6.05 -4.18 -3.22
CA GLY A 25 6.64 -2.87 -2.93
C GLY A 25 6.96 -2.03 -4.16
N ARG A 26 7.50 -2.64 -5.23
CA ARG A 26 7.83 -1.93 -6.48
C ARG A 26 6.61 -1.27 -7.11
N LYS A 27 5.50 -2.00 -7.22
CA LYS A 27 4.24 -1.47 -7.73
C LYS A 27 3.68 -0.40 -6.78
N GLY A 28 3.79 -0.61 -5.47
CA GLY A 28 3.36 0.34 -4.46
C GLY A 28 4.08 1.69 -4.56
N LEU A 29 5.41 1.67 -4.72
CA LEU A 29 6.24 2.88 -4.87
C LEU A 29 5.84 3.69 -6.10
N LYS A 30 5.67 3.03 -7.25
CA LYS A 30 5.21 3.71 -8.48
C LYS A 30 3.82 4.33 -8.29
N MET A 31 2.90 3.58 -7.70
CA MET A 31 1.54 4.08 -7.45
C MET A 31 1.53 5.27 -6.47
N ALA A 32 2.40 5.28 -5.46
CA ALA A 32 2.49 6.39 -4.53
C ALA A 32 2.93 7.69 -5.22
N GLN A 33 3.90 7.60 -6.16
CA GLN A 33 4.34 8.74 -6.97
C GLN A 33 3.24 9.25 -7.91
N ASP A 34 2.53 8.33 -8.58
CA ASP A 34 1.55 8.69 -9.60
C ASP A 34 0.22 9.17 -8.99
N LEU A 35 -0.21 8.59 -7.86
CA LEU A 35 -1.53 8.83 -7.28
C LEU A 35 -1.53 9.86 -6.14
N LEU A 36 -0.37 10.14 -5.54
CA LEU A 36 -0.20 11.05 -4.39
C LEU A 36 -1.25 10.83 -3.29
N PRO A 37 -1.30 9.63 -2.67
CA PRO A 37 -2.32 9.30 -1.67
C PRO A 37 -2.09 10.03 -0.34
N ASP A 38 -3.17 10.33 0.39
CA ASP A 38 -3.11 10.92 1.73
C ASP A 38 -2.62 9.93 2.80
N LEU A 39 -2.80 8.62 2.57
CA LEU A 39 -2.41 7.56 3.49
C LEU A 39 -1.94 6.32 2.71
N ILE A 40 -0.81 5.75 3.16
CA ILE A 40 -0.28 4.49 2.66
C ILE A 40 -0.29 3.47 3.80
N LEU A 41 -1.02 2.37 3.59
CA LEU A 41 -0.96 1.19 4.44
C LEU A 41 0.02 0.19 3.84
N LEU A 42 1.08 -0.11 4.57
CA LEU A 42 2.22 -0.89 4.09
C LEU A 42 2.48 -2.08 4.99
N ASP A 43 2.66 -3.26 4.39
CA ASP A 43 3.10 -4.46 5.09
C ASP A 43 4.61 -4.40 5.33
N ILE A 44 5.05 -4.78 6.53
CA ILE A 44 6.48 -4.86 6.88
C ILE A 44 7.11 -6.09 6.23
N SER A 45 6.39 -7.21 6.22
CA SER A 45 6.90 -8.51 5.79
C SER A 45 6.43 -8.84 4.38
N MET A 46 7.00 -8.15 3.39
CA MET A 46 6.55 -8.24 1.99
C MET A 46 7.45 -9.10 1.09
N GLY A 47 8.19 -10.05 1.66
CA GLY A 47 9.11 -10.93 0.94
C GLY A 47 10.39 -10.20 0.53
N ASP A 48 10.55 -9.93 -0.77
CA ASP A 48 11.80 -9.45 -1.38
C ASP A 48 12.19 -8.00 -1.00
N LEU A 49 11.22 -7.15 -0.64
CA LEU A 49 11.47 -5.80 -0.15
C LEU A 49 10.86 -5.63 1.25
N ASP A 50 11.69 -5.19 2.18
CA ASP A 50 11.26 -4.80 3.53
C ASP A 50 10.39 -3.54 3.46
N GLY A 51 9.21 -3.59 4.10
CA GLY A 51 8.32 -2.44 4.22
C GLY A 51 8.98 -1.22 4.85
N ILE A 52 9.99 -1.42 5.70
CA ILE A 52 10.77 -0.33 6.30
C ILE A 52 11.57 0.42 5.22
N GLU A 53 12.22 -0.29 4.29
CA GLU A 53 12.99 0.31 3.20
C GLU A 53 12.07 1.05 2.22
N ILE A 54 10.90 0.49 1.91
CA ILE A 54 9.87 1.17 1.12
C ILE A 54 9.45 2.48 1.81
N CYS A 55 9.22 2.46 3.13
CA CYS A 55 8.84 3.65 3.89
C CYS A 55 9.95 4.72 3.86
N LYS A 56 11.23 4.33 3.91
CA LYS A 56 12.36 5.27 3.75
C LYS A 56 12.37 5.91 2.36
N ILE A 57 12.17 5.11 1.31
CA ILE A 57 12.10 5.61 -0.08
C ILE A 57 10.94 6.61 -0.22
N LEU A 58 9.75 6.26 0.29
CA LEU A 58 8.57 7.13 0.22
C LEU A 58 8.78 8.49 0.90
N LYS A 59 9.58 8.54 1.97
CA LYS A 59 9.91 9.80 2.66
C LYS A 59 10.90 10.70 1.90
N GLN A 60 11.56 10.18 0.87
CA GLN A 60 12.50 10.91 0.03
C GLN A 60 11.89 11.37 -1.30
N LEU A 61 10.65 10.96 -1.58
CA LEU A 61 9.85 11.44 -2.71
C LEU A 61 9.28 12.82 -2.41
#